data_AF-A0A1H3QG53-F1
#
_entry.id   AF-A0A1H3QG53-F1
#
_cell.length_a   1.000
_cell.length_b   1.000
_cell.length_c   1.000
_cell.angle_alpha   90.00
_cell.angle_beta   90.00
_cell.angle_gamma   90.00
#
_symmetry.space_group_name_H-M   'P 1'
#
loop_
_entity.id
_entity.type
_entity.pdbx_description
1 polymer ?
#
loop_
_entity_poly.entity_id
_entity_poly.type
_entity_poly.pdbx_seq_one_letter_code
_entity_poly.pdbx_strand_id
1 'polypeptide(L)'
;MRENIIIIPSNQVLAAGKSMGIVQNTLSKLSGFPDENINVSVKEEWKDALHTLLVPRKFIRLITAGKDNTLESMNLACNEDKILLYNSTEEGDTLIQIEERSKLENKLSLLIGNQATVRDISLPMTLDGLMTLSAISDIIKKQKLKNMLDPSYEMLPPRINEIQKIIEDSEEKMDPRWWLTPFISYIYGLNRKVNVNDGLMPLLEMKIIEAQEGVVYPTESGLAFLKDLSDRQGIIGMGSYYFKENKPLKNTIVILRTSDQIWYFQCGENSILSSVGHDEAKDIIKKELMSGDDVPQEDRQNYTLNKHEINKEIKTTDSRKWVCQCGKENISNFCGVCGKSKSEGSQQKARSKFCMNCGTELREDAQFCGNCGAKVKIDALIP
;
A
#
# COMPACT_ATOMS: atom_id res chain seq x y z
N MET A 1 16.16 -7.67 29.41
CA MET A 1 16.06 -6.41 30.20
C MET A 1 14.84 -5.67 29.68
N ARG A 2 14.22 -4.76 30.46
CA ARG A 2 13.20 -3.86 29.86
C ARG A 2 13.94 -2.84 29.01
N GLU A 3 13.54 -2.72 27.75
CA GLU A 3 14.08 -1.72 26.83
C GLU A 3 13.55 -0.33 27.21
N ASN A 4 14.20 0.74 26.74
CA ASN A 4 13.85 2.12 27.12
C ASN A 4 12.56 2.58 26.42
N ILE A 5 11.42 2.09 26.90
CA ILE A 5 10.09 2.54 26.51
C ILE A 5 9.83 3.90 27.15
N ILE A 6 9.74 4.94 26.33
CA ILE A 6 9.31 6.27 26.72
C ILE A 6 7.78 6.31 26.64
N ILE A 7 7.13 6.88 27.66
CA ILE A 7 5.67 7.02 27.72
C ILE A 7 5.33 8.51 27.75
N ILE A 8 4.48 8.94 26.81
CA ILE A 8 3.95 10.30 26.69
C ILE A 8 2.43 10.23 26.49
N PRO A 9 1.60 10.89 27.31
CA PRO A 9 0.16 10.99 27.05
C PRO A 9 -0.11 11.55 25.65
N SER A 10 -0.96 10.90 24.86
CA SER A 10 -1.04 11.17 23.41
C SER A 10 -1.46 12.60 23.10
N ASN A 11 -2.30 13.22 23.95
CA ASN A 11 -2.67 14.64 23.84
C ASN A 11 -1.54 15.61 24.25
N GLN A 12 -0.58 15.17 25.05
CA GLN A 12 0.59 15.97 25.45
C GLN A 12 1.68 15.97 24.37
N VAL A 13 1.70 15.01 23.44
CA VAL A 13 2.73 14.90 22.39
C VAL A 13 2.88 16.19 21.58
N LEU A 14 1.78 16.76 21.06
CA LEU A 14 1.84 18.01 20.28
C LEU A 14 2.15 19.23 21.16
N ALA A 15 1.57 19.30 22.37
CA ALA A 15 1.79 20.42 23.28
C ALA A 15 3.24 20.49 23.80
N ALA A 16 3.84 19.35 24.13
CA ALA A 16 5.26 19.24 24.50
C ALA A 16 6.19 19.62 23.34
N GLY A 17 5.87 19.20 22.12
CA GLY A 17 6.58 19.64 20.91
C GLY A 17 6.55 21.15 20.73
N LYS A 18 5.35 21.75 20.84
CA LYS A 18 5.14 23.20 20.73
C LYS A 18 5.91 23.99 21.79
N SER A 19 5.99 23.51 23.04
CA SER A 19 6.76 24.19 24.10
C SER A 19 8.28 24.05 23.92
N MET A 20 8.76 23.03 23.20
CA MET A 20 10.14 22.94 22.71
C MET A 20 10.41 23.80 21.45
N GLY A 21 9.39 24.45 20.87
CA GLY A 21 9.50 25.18 19.60
C GLY A 21 9.51 24.28 18.35
N ILE A 22 9.24 22.97 18.50
CA ILE A 22 9.17 22.03 17.39
C ILE A 22 7.87 22.26 16.62
N VAL A 23 7.97 22.48 15.31
CA VAL A 23 6.82 22.62 14.40
C VAL A 23 6.56 21.27 13.76
N GLN A 24 5.40 20.67 14.05
CA GLN A 24 5.02 19.38 13.47
C GLN A 24 4.96 19.44 11.94
N ASN A 25 5.59 18.48 11.26
CA ASN A 25 5.58 18.40 9.79
C ASN A 25 4.40 17.56 9.26
N THR A 26 4.18 17.60 7.94
CA THR A 26 3.04 16.94 7.26
C THR A 26 3.02 15.41 7.43
N LEU A 27 4.18 14.76 7.62
CA LEU A 27 4.25 13.32 7.84
C LEU A 27 3.82 12.95 9.26
N SER A 28 4.24 13.71 10.29
CA SER A 28 3.83 13.45 11.67
C SER A 28 2.31 13.61 11.87
N LYS A 29 1.63 14.45 11.08
CA LYS A 29 0.15 14.56 11.09
C LYS A 29 -0.56 13.23 10.86
N LEU A 30 0.07 12.28 10.15
CA LEU A 30 -0.48 10.93 9.91
C LEU A 30 -0.59 10.08 11.19
N SER A 31 0.09 10.47 12.26
CA SER A 31 0.02 9.83 13.58
C SER A 31 -1.30 10.09 14.32
N GLY A 32 -2.04 11.14 13.95
CA GLY A 32 -3.34 11.46 14.54
C GLY A 32 -3.32 12.01 15.98
N PHE A 33 -2.17 12.45 16.50
CA PHE A 33 -2.07 13.03 17.85
C PHE A 33 -3.03 14.23 18.04
N PRO A 34 -3.79 14.30 19.15
CA PRO A 34 -4.67 15.43 19.43
C PRO A 34 -3.92 16.76 19.55
N ASP A 35 -4.46 17.82 18.93
CA ASP A 35 -4.00 19.20 19.15
C ASP A 35 -4.81 19.87 20.26
N GLU A 36 -4.42 19.59 21.50
CA GLU A 36 -4.97 20.23 22.69
C GLU A 36 -4.11 21.41 23.14
N ASN A 37 -4.76 22.54 23.44
CA ASN A 37 -4.10 23.75 23.93
C ASN A 37 -3.83 23.67 25.44
N ILE A 38 -3.02 22.68 25.85
CA ILE A 38 -2.64 22.40 27.24
C ILE A 38 -1.19 22.82 27.50
N ASN A 39 -0.89 23.28 28.71
CA ASN A 39 0.46 23.62 29.14
C ASN A 39 1.16 22.36 29.69
N VAL A 40 2.30 21.97 29.10
CA VAL A 40 2.99 20.71 29.40
C VAL A 40 4.44 20.97 29.79
N SER A 41 4.85 20.46 30.96
CA SER A 41 6.25 20.42 31.38
C SER A 41 6.95 19.24 30.72
N VAL A 42 7.90 19.52 29.83
CA VAL A 42 8.59 18.49 29.05
C VAL A 42 9.67 17.81 29.89
N LYS A 43 9.54 16.50 30.08
CA LYS A 43 10.57 15.68 30.72
C LYS A 43 11.81 15.56 29.83
N GLU A 44 12.99 15.39 30.44
CA GLU A 44 14.24 15.20 29.70
C GLU A 44 14.18 13.98 28.77
N GLU A 45 13.60 12.87 29.26
CA GLU A 45 13.42 11.61 28.52
C GLU A 45 12.55 11.74 27.24
N TRP A 46 11.75 12.80 27.12
CA TRP A 46 10.88 13.02 25.96
C TRP A 46 11.57 13.74 24.79
N LYS A 47 12.63 14.52 25.04
CA LYS A 47 13.12 15.53 24.08
C LYS A 47 13.56 14.94 22.72
N ASP A 48 14.36 13.87 22.76
CA ASP A 48 14.90 13.21 21.56
C ASP A 48 13.80 12.46 20.78
N ALA A 49 12.85 11.88 21.51
CA ALA A 49 11.68 11.22 20.94
C ALA A 49 10.75 12.23 20.26
N LEU A 50 10.41 13.35 20.93
CA LEU A 50 9.54 14.40 20.40
C LEU A 50 10.08 15.01 19.10
N HIS A 51 11.39 15.22 18.98
CA HIS A 51 11.97 15.69 17.72
C HIS A 51 11.72 14.69 16.57
N THR A 52 12.11 13.43 16.75
CA THR A 52 11.95 12.40 15.70
C THR A 52 10.48 12.11 15.37
N LEU A 53 9.59 12.17 16.37
CA LEU A 53 8.16 11.90 16.25
C LEU A 53 7.36 13.03 15.57
N LEU A 54 7.81 14.28 15.70
CA LEU A 54 7.12 15.47 15.18
C LEU A 54 7.69 16.00 13.87
N VAL A 55 8.99 15.78 13.63
CA VAL A 55 9.64 16.06 12.33
C VAL A 55 10.34 14.82 11.73
N PRO A 56 9.62 13.69 11.52
CA PRO A 56 10.18 12.53 10.80
C PRO A 56 10.42 12.86 9.32
N ARG A 57 11.48 12.31 8.74
CA ARG A 57 11.71 12.33 7.27
C ARG A 57 10.93 11.22 6.55
N LYS A 58 10.51 10.18 7.28
CA LYS A 58 9.61 9.13 6.80
C LYS A 58 8.72 8.59 7.93
N PHE A 59 7.43 8.44 7.63
CA PHE A 59 6.46 7.75 8.46
C PHE A 59 6.12 6.40 7.82
N ILE A 60 6.04 5.32 8.59
CA ILE A 60 5.66 3.99 8.09
C ILE A 60 4.66 3.36 9.05
N ARG A 61 3.52 2.86 8.54
CA ARG A 61 2.72 1.87 9.25
C ARG A 61 3.28 0.48 8.93
N LEU A 62 3.79 -0.22 9.93
CA LEU A 62 4.30 -1.58 9.82
C LEU A 62 3.31 -2.56 10.46
N ILE A 63 3.03 -3.66 9.76
CA ILE A 63 2.18 -4.76 10.26
C ILE A 63 2.90 -6.07 10.01
N THR A 64 2.89 -6.98 10.98
CA THR A 64 3.43 -8.33 10.85
C THR A 64 2.44 -9.38 11.35
N ALA A 65 2.32 -10.48 10.61
CA ALA A 65 1.55 -11.66 10.99
C ALA A 65 2.45 -12.91 10.93
N GLY A 66 2.49 -13.69 12.01
CA GLY A 66 3.37 -14.86 12.17
C GLY A 66 2.64 -16.21 12.27
N LYS A 67 3.38 -17.32 12.16
CA LYS A 67 2.86 -18.70 12.34
C LYS A 67 2.27 -18.96 13.73
N ASP A 68 2.67 -18.17 14.71
CA ASP A 68 2.21 -18.19 16.10
C ASP A 68 0.88 -17.44 16.30
N ASN A 69 0.27 -16.97 15.21
CA ASN A 69 -0.99 -16.22 15.17
C ASN A 69 -0.90 -14.85 15.87
N THR A 70 0.31 -14.31 15.99
CA THR A 70 0.54 -12.91 16.33
C THR A 70 0.03 -11.98 15.22
N LEU A 71 -0.47 -10.82 15.63
CA LEU A 71 -0.58 -9.64 14.79
C LEU A 71 0.11 -8.52 15.55
N GLU A 72 1.23 -8.02 15.05
CA GLU A 72 1.77 -6.75 15.52
C GLU A 72 1.42 -5.67 14.49
N SER A 73 0.96 -4.52 14.96
CA SER A 73 0.78 -3.31 14.16
C SER A 73 1.49 -2.19 14.90
N MET A 74 2.29 -1.39 14.23
CA MET A 74 3.07 -0.30 14.84
C MET A 74 3.35 0.82 13.84
N ASN A 75 3.45 2.05 14.34
CA ASN A 75 3.84 3.21 13.54
C ASN A 75 5.33 3.47 13.75
N LEU A 76 6.04 3.84 12.69
CA LEU A 76 7.48 4.15 12.71
C LEU A 76 7.67 5.61 12.32
N ALA A 77 8.40 6.35 13.16
CA ALA A 77 8.92 7.67 12.82
C ALA A 77 10.42 7.52 12.56
N CYS A 78 10.84 7.69 11.31
CA CYS A 78 12.22 7.56 10.88
C CYS A 78 12.82 8.94 10.65
N ASN A 79 13.97 9.22 11.28
CA ASN A 79 14.76 10.41 10.99
C ASN A 79 16.26 10.06 11.07
N GLU A 80 16.96 10.26 9.95
CA GLU A 80 18.33 9.80 9.72
C GLU A 80 18.46 8.30 10.01
N ASP A 81 19.32 7.90 10.95
CA ASP A 81 19.49 6.51 11.39
C ASP A 81 18.61 6.12 12.59
N LYS A 82 17.85 7.06 13.18
CA LYS A 82 16.93 6.77 14.29
C LYS A 82 15.57 6.32 13.76
N ILE A 83 15.06 5.22 14.33
CA ILE A 83 13.68 4.78 14.15
C ILE A 83 13.01 4.71 15.53
N LEU A 84 11.89 5.42 15.68
CA LEU A 84 10.98 5.23 16.81
C LEU A 84 9.86 4.30 16.38
N LEU A 85 9.65 3.19 17.08
CA LEU A 85 8.42 2.40 17.00
C LEU A 85 7.45 2.94 18.04
N TYR A 86 6.20 3.21 17.66
CA TYR A 86 5.20 3.74 18.60
C TYR A 86 3.76 3.35 18.28
N ASN A 87 2.96 3.33 19.34
CA ASN A 87 1.51 3.09 19.32
C ASN A 87 0.84 3.83 20.47
N SER A 88 -0.42 4.20 20.27
CA SER A 88 -1.31 4.63 21.36
C SER A 88 -1.94 3.43 22.07
N THR A 89 -2.14 3.53 23.38
CA THR A 89 -2.86 2.57 24.22
C THR A 89 -4.34 2.94 24.34
N GLU A 90 -5.16 2.01 24.83
CA GLU A 90 -6.57 2.28 25.18
C GLU A 90 -6.70 3.30 26.33
N GLU A 91 -5.67 3.44 27.17
CA GLU A 91 -5.59 4.41 28.26
C GLU A 91 -5.22 5.84 27.76
N GLY A 92 -4.93 6.00 26.46
CA GLY A 92 -4.61 7.28 25.84
C GLY A 92 -3.12 7.66 25.87
N ASP A 93 -2.24 6.80 26.39
CA ASP A 93 -0.78 7.00 26.35
C ASP A 93 -0.19 6.60 24.99
N THR A 94 0.87 7.27 24.55
CA THR A 94 1.73 6.82 23.44
C THR A 94 2.97 6.14 24.02
N LEU A 95 3.13 4.84 23.74
CA LEU A 95 4.34 4.09 24.02
C LEU A 95 5.33 4.27 22.87
N ILE A 96 6.58 4.63 23.17
CA ILE A 96 7.63 4.90 22.19
C ILE A 96 8.87 4.06 22.53
N GLN A 97 9.30 3.22 21.59
CA GLN A 97 10.54 2.45 21.65
C GLN A 97 11.54 3.00 20.64
N ILE A 98 12.70 3.45 21.14
CA ILE A 98 13.85 3.77 20.28
C ILE A 98 14.49 2.46 19.85
N GLU A 99 14.66 2.25 18.55
CA GLU A 99 15.19 1.00 17.99
C GLU A 99 16.29 1.26 16.97
N GLU A 100 17.34 0.44 16.98
CA GLU A 100 18.35 0.48 15.92
C GLU A 100 17.77 -0.11 14.62
N ARG A 101 17.94 0.58 13.49
CA ARG A 101 17.47 0.08 12.19
C ARG A 101 17.97 -1.35 11.91
N SER A 102 19.20 -1.66 12.25
CA SER A 102 19.82 -3.00 12.17
C SER A 102 19.07 -4.06 12.98
N LYS A 103 18.59 -3.74 14.18
CA LYS A 103 17.84 -4.66 15.06
C LYS A 103 16.42 -4.90 14.51
N LEU A 104 15.78 -3.87 13.96
CA LEU A 104 14.50 -3.99 13.26
C LEU A 104 14.62 -4.77 11.94
N GLU A 105 15.63 -4.47 11.10
CA GLU A 105 15.97 -5.23 9.87
C GLU A 105 16.09 -6.74 10.20
N ASN A 106 16.77 -7.08 11.30
CA ASN A 106 16.90 -8.45 11.77
C ASN A 106 15.58 -9.05 12.29
N LYS A 107 14.76 -8.32 13.06
CA LYS A 107 13.44 -8.81 13.51
C LYS A 107 12.55 -9.16 12.32
N LEU A 108 12.48 -8.30 11.31
CA LEU A 108 11.69 -8.53 10.10
C LEU A 108 12.27 -9.65 9.22
N SER A 109 13.60 -9.77 9.14
CA SER A 109 14.28 -10.87 8.45
C SER A 109 13.89 -12.25 8.99
N LEU A 110 13.68 -12.37 10.31
CA LEU A 110 13.30 -13.65 10.94
C LEU A 110 11.90 -14.12 10.53
N LEU A 111 10.99 -13.21 10.18
CA LEU A 111 9.65 -13.54 9.67
C LEU A 111 9.67 -14.04 8.22
N ILE A 112 10.70 -13.66 7.44
CA ILE A 112 10.95 -14.19 6.09
C ILE A 112 11.61 -15.58 6.18
N GLY A 113 12.57 -15.77 7.09
CA GLY A 113 13.33 -17.01 7.21
C GLY A 113 14.33 -17.22 6.06
N ASN A 114 15.20 -18.23 6.21
CA ASN A 114 16.52 -18.21 5.60
C ASN A 114 16.64 -18.70 4.14
N GLN A 115 15.61 -19.36 3.59
CA GLN A 115 15.65 -19.96 2.25
C GLN A 115 14.31 -19.85 1.54
N ALA A 116 14.35 -19.59 0.24
CA ALA A 116 13.20 -19.53 -0.65
C ALA A 116 13.61 -19.90 -2.08
N THR A 117 12.71 -20.56 -2.81
CA THR A 117 12.87 -20.88 -4.23
C THR A 117 12.45 -19.68 -5.07
N VAL A 118 13.41 -18.99 -5.69
CA VAL A 118 13.10 -17.90 -6.63
C VAL A 118 12.58 -18.47 -7.94
N ARG A 119 11.53 -17.87 -8.51
CA ARG A 119 11.03 -18.15 -9.85
C ARG A 119 11.07 -16.88 -10.68
N ASP A 120 11.28 -16.99 -11.99
CA ASP A 120 11.20 -15.85 -12.91
C ASP A 120 9.72 -15.48 -13.14
N ILE A 121 9.14 -14.81 -12.15
CA ILE A 121 7.73 -14.42 -12.08
C ILE A 121 7.67 -12.96 -11.62
N SER A 122 7.19 -12.09 -12.49
CA SER A 122 6.87 -10.69 -12.21
C SER A 122 5.57 -10.36 -12.95
N LEU A 123 4.50 -10.12 -12.19
CA LEU A 123 3.13 -10.01 -12.67
C LEU A 123 2.63 -8.58 -12.43
N PRO A 124 2.72 -7.68 -13.42
CA PRO A 124 2.10 -6.36 -13.34
C PRO A 124 0.59 -6.48 -13.50
N MET A 125 -0.18 -5.79 -12.67
CA MET A 125 -1.65 -5.81 -12.70
C MET A 125 -2.23 -4.52 -12.09
N THR A 126 -3.53 -4.28 -12.28
CA THR A 126 -4.21 -3.22 -11.53
C THR A 126 -4.31 -3.56 -10.04
N LEU A 127 -4.54 -2.57 -9.17
CA LEU A 127 -4.89 -2.84 -7.76
C LEU A 127 -6.09 -3.80 -7.65
N ASP A 128 -7.06 -3.66 -8.55
CA ASP A 128 -8.26 -4.50 -8.59
C ASP A 128 -7.90 -5.94 -8.95
N GLY A 129 -6.91 -6.14 -9.83
CA GLY A 129 -6.33 -7.46 -10.11
C GLY A 129 -5.62 -8.06 -8.89
N LEU A 130 -4.86 -7.26 -8.15
CA LEU A 130 -4.17 -7.71 -6.94
C LEU A 130 -5.14 -8.13 -5.84
N MET A 131 -6.20 -7.35 -5.62
CA MET A 131 -7.27 -7.66 -4.66
C MET A 131 -8.10 -8.87 -5.11
N THR A 132 -8.42 -8.97 -6.40
CA THR A 132 -9.12 -10.13 -6.99
C THR A 132 -8.31 -11.42 -6.84
N LEU A 133 -7.01 -11.39 -7.14
CA LEU A 133 -6.11 -12.52 -6.97
C LEU A 133 -6.00 -12.94 -5.49
N SER A 134 -5.90 -11.98 -4.59
CA SER A 134 -5.83 -12.20 -3.14
C SER A 134 -7.11 -12.86 -2.61
N ALA A 135 -8.27 -12.41 -3.09
CA ALA A 135 -9.56 -12.99 -2.74
C ALA A 135 -9.74 -14.41 -3.28
N ILE A 136 -9.28 -14.70 -4.52
CA ILE A 136 -9.25 -16.07 -5.07
C ILE A 136 -8.34 -16.98 -4.22
N SER A 137 -7.16 -16.50 -3.81
CA SER A 137 -6.26 -17.22 -2.91
C SER A 137 -6.89 -17.47 -1.53
N ASP A 138 -7.63 -16.50 -0.98
CA ASP A 138 -8.37 -16.64 0.27
C ASP A 138 -9.54 -17.65 0.16
N ILE A 139 -10.28 -17.69 -0.95
CA ILE A 139 -11.29 -18.73 -1.21
C ILE A 139 -10.65 -20.11 -1.20
N ILE A 140 -9.56 -20.29 -1.95
CA ILE A 140 -8.84 -21.58 -2.04
C ILE A 140 -8.30 -22.00 -0.66
N LYS A 141 -7.71 -21.07 0.11
CA LYS A 141 -7.28 -21.33 1.50
C LYS A 141 -8.45 -21.76 2.39
N LYS A 142 -9.59 -21.07 2.29
CA LYS A 142 -10.82 -21.35 3.07
C LYS A 142 -11.44 -22.70 2.71
N GLN A 143 -11.42 -23.09 1.44
CA GLN A 143 -11.88 -24.40 0.99
C GLN A 143 -10.95 -25.54 1.42
N LYS A 144 -9.62 -25.36 1.30
CA LYS A 144 -8.59 -26.30 1.82
C LYS A 144 -8.79 -26.57 3.31
N LEU A 145 -8.99 -25.51 4.11
CA LEU A 145 -9.23 -25.63 5.56
C LEU A 145 -10.54 -26.35 5.90
N LYS A 146 -11.62 -26.16 5.12
CA LYS A 146 -12.85 -26.95 5.28
C LYS A 146 -12.64 -28.43 4.96
N ASN A 147 -11.99 -28.75 3.83
CA ASN A 147 -11.71 -30.13 3.43
C ASN A 147 -10.81 -30.88 4.43
N MET A 148 -9.92 -30.16 5.14
CA MET A 148 -9.14 -30.72 6.24
C MET A 148 -9.95 -31.03 7.51
N LEU A 149 -11.10 -30.38 7.72
CA LEU A 149 -12.01 -30.63 8.85
C LEU A 149 -13.10 -31.64 8.50
N ASP A 150 -13.55 -31.64 7.25
CA ASP A 150 -14.54 -32.55 6.67
C ASP A 150 -14.04 -33.03 5.30
N PRO A 151 -13.46 -34.24 5.20
CA PRO A 151 -12.99 -34.80 3.93
C PRO A 151 -14.08 -35.04 2.88
N SER A 152 -15.37 -34.97 3.25
CA SER A 152 -16.49 -35.01 2.29
C SER A 152 -16.81 -33.65 1.66
N TYR A 153 -16.22 -32.56 2.17
CA TYR A 153 -16.38 -31.23 1.61
C TYR A 153 -15.65 -31.11 0.25
N GLU A 154 -16.43 -31.03 -0.82
CA GLU A 154 -15.94 -30.78 -2.18
C GLU A 154 -15.43 -29.34 -2.34
N MET A 155 -14.22 -29.20 -2.89
CA MET A 155 -13.66 -27.90 -3.28
C MET A 155 -14.18 -27.51 -4.66
N LEU A 156 -14.79 -26.34 -4.77
CA LEU A 156 -15.48 -25.87 -5.98
C LEU A 156 -14.79 -24.63 -6.56
N PRO A 157 -14.69 -24.49 -7.90
CA PRO A 157 -14.15 -23.30 -8.54
C PRO A 157 -14.83 -22.01 -8.03
N PRO A 158 -14.05 -20.98 -7.63
CA PRO A 158 -14.59 -19.70 -7.14
C PRO A 158 -15.62 -19.07 -8.07
N ARG A 159 -16.61 -18.38 -7.52
CA ARG A 159 -17.58 -17.58 -8.29
C ARG A 159 -17.32 -16.09 -8.14
N ILE A 160 -17.59 -15.30 -9.18
CA ILE A 160 -17.40 -13.83 -9.16
C ILE A 160 -18.11 -13.18 -7.95
N ASN A 161 -19.34 -13.63 -7.65
CA ASN A 161 -20.09 -13.13 -6.48
C ASN A 161 -19.47 -13.53 -5.13
N GLU A 162 -18.71 -14.63 -5.04
CA GLU A 162 -17.98 -15.02 -3.83
C GLU A 162 -16.71 -14.17 -3.67
N ILE A 163 -15.99 -13.92 -4.78
CA ILE A 163 -14.80 -13.04 -4.82
C ILE A 163 -15.19 -11.61 -4.41
N GLN A 164 -16.24 -11.05 -5.03
CA GLN A 164 -16.79 -9.73 -4.65
C GLN A 164 -17.16 -9.70 -3.16
N LYS A 165 -17.88 -10.71 -2.68
CA LYS A 165 -18.30 -10.78 -1.28
C LYS A 165 -17.11 -10.86 -0.32
N ILE A 166 -16.04 -11.60 -0.62
CA ILE A 166 -14.86 -11.66 0.26
C ILE A 166 -14.13 -10.32 0.33
N ILE A 167 -14.08 -9.56 -0.76
CA ILE A 167 -13.52 -8.21 -0.75
C ILE A 167 -14.41 -7.26 0.07
N GLU A 168 -15.73 -7.32 -0.09
CA GLU A 168 -16.68 -6.48 0.66
C GLU A 168 -16.80 -6.86 2.15
N ASP A 169 -16.67 -8.15 2.51
CA ASP A 169 -16.64 -8.62 3.89
C ASP A 169 -15.26 -8.44 4.56
N SER A 170 -14.21 -8.07 3.81
CA SER A 170 -12.81 -8.15 4.29
C SER A 170 -12.55 -7.27 5.51
N GLU A 171 -12.92 -5.99 5.46
CA GLU A 171 -12.58 -4.99 6.49
C GLU A 171 -13.38 -5.15 7.78
N GLU A 172 -14.55 -5.78 7.72
CA GLU A 172 -15.45 -5.97 8.88
C GLU A 172 -15.35 -7.37 9.51
N LYS A 173 -15.08 -8.42 8.73
CA LYS A 173 -15.34 -9.82 9.13
C LYS A 173 -14.15 -10.77 8.91
N MET A 174 -13.03 -10.32 8.34
CA MET A 174 -11.89 -11.20 8.03
C MET A 174 -10.62 -10.78 8.77
N ASP A 175 -10.09 -11.69 9.58
CA ASP A 175 -8.89 -11.48 10.39
C ASP A 175 -7.62 -11.39 9.50
N PRO A 176 -6.91 -10.23 9.47
CA PRO A 176 -5.76 -10.03 8.59
C PRO A 176 -4.56 -10.92 8.93
N ARG A 177 -4.52 -11.59 10.09
CA ARG A 177 -3.49 -12.63 10.37
C ARG A 177 -3.53 -13.79 9.38
N TRP A 178 -4.73 -14.13 8.90
CA TRP A 178 -4.98 -15.36 8.17
C TRP A 178 -5.18 -15.13 6.67
N TRP A 179 -5.77 -13.98 6.30
CA TRP A 179 -6.31 -13.70 4.98
C TRP A 179 -5.58 -12.54 4.30
N LEU A 180 -5.26 -12.70 3.02
CA LEU A 180 -4.42 -11.74 2.30
C LEU A 180 -5.20 -10.49 1.87
N THR A 181 -6.47 -10.66 1.51
CA THR A 181 -7.37 -9.58 1.10
C THR A 181 -7.53 -8.48 2.17
N PRO A 182 -7.95 -8.77 3.42
CA PRO A 182 -8.02 -7.75 4.47
C PRO A 182 -6.66 -7.19 4.86
N PHE A 183 -5.59 -8.00 4.83
CA PHE A 183 -4.24 -7.52 5.13
C PHE A 183 -3.80 -6.44 4.13
N ILE A 184 -4.00 -6.70 2.82
CA ILE A 184 -3.70 -5.72 1.76
C ILE A 184 -4.64 -4.50 1.85
N SER A 185 -5.95 -4.70 2.07
CA SER A 185 -6.91 -3.58 2.20
C SER A 185 -6.52 -2.63 3.33
N TYR A 186 -6.18 -3.17 4.50
CA TYR A 186 -5.83 -2.40 5.70
C TYR A 186 -4.46 -1.72 5.60
N ILE A 187 -3.41 -2.39 5.09
CA ILE A 187 -2.07 -1.76 4.95
C ILE A 187 -2.06 -0.70 3.85
N TYR A 188 -2.78 -0.92 2.75
CA TYR A 188 -2.96 0.07 1.69
C TYR A 188 -3.88 1.21 2.12
N GLY A 189 -4.83 0.98 3.03
CA GLY A 189 -5.88 1.93 3.35
C GLY A 189 -6.80 2.14 2.15
N LEU A 190 -7.32 1.05 1.61
CA LEU A 190 -8.27 1.08 0.50
C LEU A 190 -9.53 1.85 0.94
N ASN A 191 -9.98 2.79 0.11
CA ASN A 191 -11.14 3.65 0.39
C ASN A 191 -12.14 3.72 -0.77
N ARG A 192 -12.02 2.79 -1.73
CA ARG A 192 -12.88 2.65 -2.91
C ARG A 192 -13.27 1.19 -3.08
N LYS A 193 -14.40 0.94 -3.74
CA LYS A 193 -14.74 -0.42 -4.18
C LYS A 193 -13.73 -0.93 -5.22
N VAL A 194 -13.49 -2.23 -5.18
CA VAL A 194 -12.83 -3.00 -6.25
C VAL A 194 -13.89 -3.41 -7.27
N ASN A 195 -13.60 -3.27 -8.56
CA ASN A 195 -14.33 -3.91 -9.64
C ASN A 195 -13.67 -5.26 -9.96
N VAL A 196 -14.25 -6.34 -9.44
CA VAL A 196 -13.73 -7.70 -9.66
C VAL A 196 -13.67 -8.04 -11.15
N ASN A 197 -14.57 -7.54 -12.00
CA ASN A 197 -14.52 -7.85 -13.44
C ASN A 197 -13.24 -7.28 -14.09
N ASP A 198 -12.90 -6.01 -13.81
CA ASP A 198 -11.66 -5.39 -14.30
C ASP A 198 -10.42 -6.06 -13.68
N GLY A 199 -10.54 -6.56 -12.44
CA GLY A 199 -9.49 -7.33 -11.76
C GLY A 199 -9.27 -8.74 -12.32
N LEU A 200 -10.27 -9.38 -12.93
CA LEU A 200 -10.11 -10.68 -13.60
C LEU A 200 -9.37 -10.55 -14.93
N MET A 201 -9.48 -9.41 -15.63
CA MET A 201 -8.85 -9.19 -16.95
C MET A 201 -7.34 -9.49 -16.99
N PRO A 202 -6.47 -8.91 -16.13
CA PRO A 202 -5.04 -9.23 -16.16
C PRO A 202 -4.75 -10.70 -15.81
N LEU A 203 -5.59 -11.34 -14.99
CA LEU A 203 -5.42 -12.75 -14.61
C LEU A 203 -5.81 -13.72 -15.75
N LEU A 204 -6.78 -13.32 -16.59
CA LEU A 204 -7.14 -13.99 -17.84
C LEU A 204 -6.06 -13.82 -18.91
N GLU A 205 -5.54 -12.60 -19.09
CA GLU A 205 -4.47 -12.28 -20.04
C GLU A 205 -3.17 -13.05 -19.72
N MET A 206 -2.81 -13.14 -18.44
CA MET A 206 -1.68 -13.94 -17.95
C MET A 206 -1.96 -15.45 -17.87
N LYS A 207 -3.17 -15.91 -18.24
CA LYS A 207 -3.62 -17.32 -18.19
C LYS A 207 -3.43 -17.98 -16.82
N ILE A 208 -3.65 -17.21 -15.76
CA ILE A 208 -3.72 -17.68 -14.36
C ILE A 208 -5.11 -18.28 -14.10
N ILE A 209 -6.12 -17.77 -14.80
CA ILE A 209 -7.51 -18.24 -14.73
C ILE A 209 -8.13 -18.34 -16.13
N GLU A 210 -9.22 -19.09 -16.21
CA GLU A 210 -10.26 -19.04 -17.23
C GLU A 210 -11.57 -18.65 -16.54
N ALA A 211 -12.54 -18.08 -17.27
CA ALA A 211 -13.83 -17.67 -16.72
C ALA A 211 -14.99 -18.03 -17.65
N GLN A 212 -15.99 -18.72 -17.13
CA GLN A 212 -17.22 -19.09 -17.85
C GLN A 212 -18.42 -18.94 -16.91
N GLU A 213 -19.50 -18.30 -17.37
CA GLU A 213 -20.80 -18.24 -16.68
C GLU A 213 -20.73 -17.75 -15.20
N GLY A 214 -19.80 -16.84 -14.91
CA GLY A 214 -19.56 -16.28 -13.57
C GLY A 214 -18.80 -17.21 -12.61
N VAL A 215 -18.27 -18.33 -13.11
CA VAL A 215 -17.34 -19.24 -12.45
C VAL A 215 -15.92 -18.96 -12.94
N VAL A 216 -14.96 -18.96 -12.02
CA VAL A 216 -13.53 -18.72 -12.27
C VAL A 216 -12.77 -20.02 -12.03
N TYR A 217 -12.13 -20.52 -13.07
CA TYR A 217 -11.36 -21.76 -13.07
C TYR A 217 -9.87 -21.43 -13.07
N PRO A 218 -9.10 -21.73 -12.02
CA PRO A 218 -7.64 -21.69 -12.11
C PRO A 218 -7.12 -22.62 -13.20
N THR A 219 -6.21 -22.14 -14.04
CA THR A 219 -5.45 -23.01 -14.96
C THR A 219 -4.50 -23.92 -14.17
N GLU A 220 -3.86 -24.92 -14.77
CA GLU A 220 -2.92 -25.79 -14.04
C GLU A 220 -1.77 -25.00 -13.37
N SER A 221 -1.18 -24.06 -14.12
CA SER A 221 -0.15 -23.13 -13.60
C SER A 221 -0.72 -22.17 -12.56
N GLY A 222 -1.91 -21.62 -12.81
CA GLY A 222 -2.61 -20.71 -11.90
C GLY A 222 -3.01 -21.38 -10.58
N LEU A 223 -3.42 -22.65 -10.61
CA LEU A 223 -3.77 -23.45 -9.43
C LEU A 223 -2.53 -23.70 -8.57
N ALA A 224 -1.40 -24.08 -9.19
CA ALA A 224 -0.13 -24.26 -8.48
C ALA A 224 0.34 -22.96 -7.81
N PHE A 225 0.19 -21.83 -8.50
CA PHE A 225 0.50 -20.49 -8.01
C PHE A 225 -0.43 -20.03 -6.87
N LEU A 226 -1.75 -20.16 -7.03
CA LEU A 226 -2.75 -19.81 -6.02
C LEU A 226 -2.64 -20.70 -4.76
N LYS A 227 -2.27 -21.98 -4.93
CA LYS A 227 -2.00 -22.92 -3.84
C LYS A 227 -0.78 -22.49 -3.03
N ASP A 228 0.29 -22.03 -3.68
CA ASP A 228 1.47 -21.46 -3.01
C ASP A 228 1.07 -20.22 -2.19
N LEU A 229 0.40 -19.25 -2.82
CA LEU A 229 -0.12 -18.04 -2.17
C LEU A 229 -1.10 -18.33 -1.02
N SER A 230 -1.75 -19.50 -0.99
CA SER A 230 -2.62 -19.93 0.12
C SER A 230 -1.85 -20.43 1.35
N ASP A 231 -0.62 -20.91 1.18
CA ASP A 231 0.16 -21.65 2.17
C ASP A 231 1.06 -20.73 3.01
N ARG A 232 0.43 -19.68 3.55
CA ARG A 232 1.08 -18.51 4.17
C ARG A 232 1.72 -18.87 5.51
N GLN A 233 2.97 -18.47 5.67
CA GLN A 233 3.85 -18.75 6.81
C GLN A 233 4.25 -17.48 7.58
N GLY A 234 4.25 -16.32 6.91
CA GLY A 234 4.46 -15.02 7.54
C GLY A 234 4.12 -13.90 6.56
N ILE A 235 3.63 -12.76 7.06
CA ILE A 235 3.30 -11.59 6.24
C ILE A 235 3.88 -10.33 6.91
N ILE A 236 4.54 -9.49 6.12
CA ILE A 236 5.04 -8.16 6.51
C ILE A 236 4.39 -7.14 5.59
N GLY A 237 3.72 -6.13 6.13
CA GLY A 237 3.13 -5.03 5.37
C GLY A 237 3.72 -3.70 5.81
N MET A 238 4.13 -2.86 4.86
CA MET A 238 4.70 -1.54 5.13
C MET A 238 4.00 -0.48 4.26
N GLY A 239 3.22 0.38 4.92
CA GLY A 239 2.56 1.55 4.32
C GLY A 239 3.36 2.80 4.61
N SER A 240 4.22 3.20 3.68
CA SER A 240 5.23 4.26 3.85
C SER A 240 4.82 5.58 3.24
N TYR A 241 5.11 6.67 3.94
CA TYR A 241 4.84 8.04 3.54
C TYR A 241 6.11 8.89 3.78
N TYR A 242 6.65 9.49 2.72
CA TYR A 242 7.92 10.22 2.75
C TYR A 242 7.97 11.28 1.67
N PHE A 243 9.01 12.11 1.68
CA PHE A 243 9.30 13.03 0.57
C PHE A 243 10.50 12.56 -0.23
N LYS A 244 10.47 12.82 -1.54
CA LYS A 244 11.63 12.73 -2.42
C LYS A 244 11.58 13.86 -3.45
N GLU A 245 12.68 14.61 -3.64
CA GLU A 245 12.75 15.76 -4.55
C GLU A 245 11.61 16.77 -4.29
N ASN A 246 11.33 17.06 -3.02
CA ASN A 246 10.20 17.88 -2.52
C ASN A 246 8.78 17.37 -2.89
N LYS A 247 8.63 16.18 -3.48
CA LYS A 247 7.34 15.57 -3.81
C LYS A 247 6.94 14.57 -2.71
N PRO A 248 5.69 14.61 -2.20
CA PRO A 248 5.20 13.57 -1.30
C PRO A 248 5.02 12.26 -2.07
N LEU A 249 5.52 11.17 -1.51
CA LEU A 249 5.37 9.82 -2.03
C LEU A 249 4.70 8.92 -0.98
N LYS A 250 3.78 8.09 -1.45
CA LYS A 250 3.29 6.91 -0.74
C LYS A 250 3.85 5.68 -1.44
N ASN A 251 4.50 4.79 -0.69
CA ASN A 251 4.74 3.42 -1.13
C ASN A 251 3.90 2.49 -0.25
N THR A 252 3.49 1.34 -0.79
CA THR A 252 2.90 0.28 0.04
C THR A 252 3.40 -1.04 -0.49
N ILE A 253 4.05 -1.81 0.38
CA ILE A 253 4.57 -3.13 0.04
C ILE A 253 4.04 -4.18 0.99
N VAL A 254 3.88 -5.40 0.48
CA VAL A 254 3.67 -6.60 1.29
C VAL A 254 4.70 -7.66 0.90
N ILE A 255 5.37 -8.24 1.89
CA ILE A 255 6.24 -9.41 1.72
C ILE A 255 5.52 -10.59 2.37
N LEU A 256 5.14 -11.57 1.55
CA LEU A 256 4.46 -12.79 1.96
C LEU A 256 5.44 -13.97 1.87
N ARG A 257 5.76 -14.57 3.01
CA ARG A 257 6.46 -15.86 3.06
C ARG A 257 5.43 -16.99 2.97
N THR A 258 5.58 -17.85 1.97
CA THR A 258 4.86 -19.14 1.89
C THR A 258 5.79 -20.26 2.35
N SER A 259 5.46 -21.54 2.16
CA SER A 259 6.39 -22.63 2.51
C SER A 259 7.65 -22.61 1.64
N ASP A 260 7.48 -22.46 0.32
CA ASP A 260 8.58 -22.61 -0.64
C ASP A 260 9.13 -21.28 -1.19
N GLN A 261 8.34 -20.20 -1.20
CA GLN A 261 8.68 -18.93 -1.85
C GLN A 261 8.58 -17.72 -0.93
N ILE A 262 9.13 -16.60 -1.38
CA ILE A 262 8.86 -15.25 -0.87
C ILE A 262 8.23 -14.47 -2.00
N TRP A 263 7.10 -13.85 -1.74
CA TRP A 263 6.37 -13.03 -2.69
C TRP A 263 6.45 -11.56 -2.27
N TYR A 264 6.96 -10.72 -3.16
CA TYR A 264 6.93 -9.27 -3.03
C TYR A 264 5.73 -8.71 -3.78
N PHE A 265 4.92 -7.93 -3.07
CA PHE A 265 3.79 -7.18 -3.59
C PHE A 265 4.16 -5.70 -3.51
N GLN A 266 4.11 -4.98 -4.62
CA GLN A 266 4.01 -3.53 -4.63
C GLN A 266 2.55 -3.16 -4.87
N CYS A 267 1.91 -2.54 -3.88
CA CYS A 267 0.48 -2.24 -3.88
C CYS A 267 0.23 -0.81 -4.35
N GLY A 268 -0.51 -0.67 -5.45
CA GLY A 268 -0.91 0.61 -6.03
C GLY A 268 -1.77 0.41 -7.27
N GLU A 269 -2.28 1.50 -7.86
CA GLU A 269 -3.14 1.40 -9.06
C GLU A 269 -2.42 0.68 -10.24
N ASN A 270 -1.09 0.80 -10.32
CA ASN A 270 -0.21 -0.14 -11.03
C ASN A 270 0.50 -1.02 -9.99
N SER A 271 -0.07 -2.18 -9.69
CA SER A 271 0.50 -3.16 -8.75
C SER A 271 1.47 -4.11 -9.44
N ILE A 272 2.41 -4.68 -8.68
CA ILE A 272 3.33 -5.72 -9.15
C ILE A 272 3.38 -6.84 -8.10
N LEU A 273 3.31 -8.10 -8.53
CA LEU A 273 3.55 -9.28 -7.71
C LEU A 273 4.72 -10.09 -8.29
N SER A 274 5.79 -10.26 -7.52
CA SER A 274 7.01 -10.97 -7.94
C SER A 274 7.45 -12.04 -6.95
N SER A 275 8.03 -13.13 -7.46
CA SER A 275 8.80 -14.09 -6.63
C SER A 275 10.20 -13.53 -6.42
N VAL A 276 10.69 -13.47 -5.18
CA VAL A 276 11.94 -12.78 -4.82
C VAL A 276 12.88 -13.63 -3.98
N GLY A 277 14.17 -13.33 -4.04
CA GLY A 277 15.20 -13.95 -3.19
C GLY A 277 15.10 -13.54 -1.72
N HIS A 278 15.65 -14.36 -0.81
CA HIS A 278 15.80 -14.01 0.60
C HIS A 278 16.63 -12.74 0.80
N ASP A 279 17.78 -12.64 0.12
CA ASP A 279 18.67 -11.49 0.23
C ASP A 279 18.08 -10.25 -0.45
N GLU A 280 17.33 -10.45 -1.54
CA GLU A 280 16.55 -9.39 -2.21
C GLU A 280 15.43 -8.85 -1.32
N ALA A 281 14.67 -9.71 -0.65
CA ALA A 281 13.61 -9.31 0.28
C ALA A 281 14.16 -8.59 1.52
N LYS A 282 15.36 -8.97 1.99
CA LYS A 282 16.13 -8.21 2.99
C LYS A 282 16.53 -6.83 2.49
N ASP A 283 17.03 -6.76 1.27
CA ASP A 283 17.40 -5.49 0.63
C ASP A 283 16.18 -4.57 0.44
N ILE A 284 15.00 -5.14 0.16
CA ILE A 284 13.72 -4.42 0.10
C ILE A 284 13.34 -3.87 1.47
N ILE A 285 13.33 -4.68 2.54
CA ILE A 285 13.08 -4.20 3.92
C ILE A 285 14.05 -3.06 4.28
N LYS A 286 15.34 -3.27 4.03
CA LYS A 286 16.40 -2.32 4.34
C LYS A 286 16.18 -0.98 3.62
N LYS A 287 15.85 -1.01 2.32
CA LYS A 287 15.51 0.18 1.53
C LYS A 287 14.25 0.87 2.05
N GLU A 288 13.25 0.10 2.46
CA GLU A 288 11.99 0.64 2.99
C GLU A 288 12.16 1.25 4.40
N LEU A 289 13.11 0.79 5.20
CA LEU A 289 13.47 1.37 6.50
C LEU A 289 14.47 2.56 6.44
N MET A 290 14.90 2.99 5.25
CA MET A 290 15.70 4.22 5.10
C MET A 290 14.83 5.47 5.27
N SER A 291 15.40 6.53 5.85
CA SER A 291 14.78 7.87 5.85
C SER A 291 14.51 8.39 4.43
N GLY A 292 13.48 9.24 4.30
CA GLY A 292 13.25 10.06 3.11
C GLY A 292 14.10 11.32 3.09
N ASP A 293 13.82 12.19 2.12
CA ASP A 293 14.38 13.55 2.07
C ASP A 293 13.79 14.43 3.19
N ASP A 294 14.31 15.65 3.35
CA ASP A 294 13.68 16.66 4.20
C ASP A 294 12.24 16.98 3.77
N VAL A 295 11.35 17.07 4.76
CA VAL A 295 9.95 17.44 4.54
C VAL A 295 9.86 18.96 4.36
N PRO A 296 9.38 19.46 3.21
CA PRO A 296 9.20 20.90 2.99
C PRO A 296 8.33 21.52 4.08
N GLN A 297 8.71 22.69 4.59
CA GLN A 297 7.85 23.42 5.52
C GLN A 297 6.64 23.96 4.75
N GLU A 298 5.44 23.69 5.26
CA GLU A 298 4.22 24.35 4.77
C GLU A 298 4.31 25.85 5.06
N ASP A 299 4.40 26.68 4.02
CA ASP A 299 4.40 28.13 4.14
C ASP A 299 3.16 28.60 4.91
N ARG A 300 3.36 29.16 6.10
CA ARG A 300 2.29 29.55 7.03
C ARG A 300 1.52 30.82 6.62
N GLN A 301 1.49 31.13 5.32
CA GLN A 301 0.73 32.24 4.77
C GLN A 301 -0.34 31.72 3.79
N ASN A 302 -1.60 32.00 4.11
CA ASN A 302 -2.80 31.84 3.27
C ASN A 302 -3.32 30.40 2.99
N TYR A 303 -3.70 29.68 4.04
CA TYR A 303 -4.82 28.72 3.95
C TYR A 303 -5.83 28.88 5.10
N THR A 304 -6.91 29.61 4.84
CA THR A 304 -8.07 29.69 5.74
C THR A 304 -8.89 28.41 5.64
N LEU A 305 -8.64 27.45 6.54
CA LEU A 305 -9.44 26.24 6.66
C LEU A 305 -10.81 26.56 7.28
N ASN A 306 -11.83 26.66 6.43
CA ASN A 306 -13.23 26.82 6.87
C ASN A 306 -13.70 25.58 7.65
N LYS A 307 -13.69 25.67 8.98
CA LYS A 307 -14.39 24.73 9.87
C LYS A 307 -15.89 25.04 9.91
N HIS A 308 -16.65 24.46 8.99
CA HIS A 308 -18.03 23.98 9.21
C HIS A 308 -18.21 22.81 8.23
N GLU A 309 -18.10 21.57 8.68
CA GLU A 309 -19.08 20.79 9.48
C GLU A 309 -19.98 19.93 8.58
N ILE A 310 -20.16 18.69 9.01
CA ILE A 310 -20.96 17.69 8.32
C ILE A 310 -22.42 17.96 8.62
N ASN A 311 -23.25 18.19 7.59
CA ASN A 311 -24.62 17.71 7.59
C ASN A 311 -25.23 17.58 6.19
N LYS A 312 -26.30 16.79 6.11
CA LYS A 312 -27.02 16.49 4.86
C LYS A 312 -27.85 17.69 4.42
N GLU A 313 -27.85 17.98 3.11
CA GLU A 313 -29.09 17.84 2.32
C GLU A 313 -28.80 17.78 0.81
N ILE A 314 -29.76 17.23 0.04
CA ILE A 314 -29.66 17.11 -1.42
C ILE A 314 -30.48 18.22 -2.07
N LYS A 315 -29.86 18.99 -2.99
CA LYS A 315 -30.55 19.60 -4.13
C LYS A 315 -29.61 19.94 -5.28
N THR A 316 -30.08 19.65 -6.50
CA THR A 316 -29.55 20.11 -7.79
C THR A 316 -30.03 21.56 -8.06
N THR A 317 -29.77 22.30 -9.14
CA THR A 317 -29.20 22.11 -10.51
C THR A 317 -28.82 23.53 -11.01
N ASP A 318 -28.04 23.85 -12.05
CA ASP A 318 -27.27 23.17 -13.11
C ASP A 318 -26.13 24.19 -13.52
N SER A 319 -25.34 24.16 -14.61
CA SER A 319 -25.23 23.30 -15.79
C SER A 319 -23.82 23.31 -16.39
N ARG A 320 -23.54 22.29 -17.22
CA ARG A 320 -22.82 22.45 -18.50
C ARG A 320 -22.93 21.22 -19.41
N LYS A 321 -24.16 20.94 -19.88
CA LYS A 321 -24.43 19.98 -20.95
C LYS A 321 -23.51 20.22 -22.16
N TRP A 322 -23.14 19.16 -22.86
CA TRP A 322 -22.49 19.24 -24.17
C TRP A 322 -23.03 18.15 -25.11
N VAL A 323 -23.12 18.46 -26.40
CA VAL A 323 -23.54 17.50 -27.43
C VAL A 323 -22.29 16.85 -28.02
N CYS A 324 -22.25 15.52 -28.04
CA CYS A 324 -21.17 14.78 -28.71
C CYS A 324 -21.45 14.71 -30.23
N GLN A 325 -20.41 14.46 -31.04
CA GLN A 325 -20.51 14.32 -32.51
C GLN A 325 -21.48 13.22 -32.96
N CYS A 326 -21.83 12.25 -32.09
CA CYS A 326 -22.87 11.25 -32.34
C CYS A 326 -24.32 11.76 -32.09
N GLY A 327 -24.51 13.07 -31.85
CA GLY A 327 -25.81 13.71 -31.61
C GLY A 327 -26.35 13.59 -30.18
N LYS A 328 -25.66 12.86 -29.28
CA LYS A 328 -26.09 12.64 -27.89
C LYS A 328 -25.72 13.83 -26.99
N GLU A 329 -26.67 14.36 -26.22
CA GLU A 329 -26.38 15.23 -25.07
C GLU A 329 -25.75 14.45 -23.91
N ASN A 330 -24.72 14.99 -23.28
CA ASN A 330 -24.03 14.41 -22.12
C ASN A 330 -23.75 15.48 -21.06
N ILE A 331 -23.69 15.06 -19.79
CA ILE A 331 -23.43 15.92 -18.63
C ILE A 331 -22.04 15.64 -18.04
N SER A 332 -21.56 14.39 -18.14
CA SER A 332 -20.21 13.95 -17.77
C SER A 332 -19.16 14.30 -18.84
N ASN A 333 -17.87 14.07 -18.54
CA ASN A 333 -16.75 14.37 -19.46
C ASN A 333 -16.60 13.40 -20.66
N PHE A 334 -17.47 12.38 -20.77
CA PHE A 334 -17.42 11.34 -21.79
C PHE A 334 -18.82 11.09 -22.35
N CYS A 335 -18.92 10.65 -23.62
CA CYS A 335 -20.22 10.35 -24.21
C CYS A 335 -20.72 8.96 -23.78
N GLY A 336 -21.90 8.91 -23.16
CA GLY A 336 -22.57 7.68 -22.73
C GLY A 336 -23.17 6.82 -23.85
N VAL A 337 -22.67 6.95 -25.09
CA VAL A 337 -23.07 6.13 -26.25
C VAL A 337 -21.84 5.71 -27.08
N CYS A 338 -20.87 6.60 -27.29
CA CYS A 338 -19.67 6.30 -28.09
C CYS A 338 -18.33 6.38 -27.32
N GLY A 339 -18.36 6.56 -26.00
CA GLY A 339 -17.17 6.57 -25.13
C GLY A 339 -16.25 7.79 -25.24
N LYS A 340 -16.23 8.50 -26.38
CA LYS A 340 -15.34 9.63 -26.64
C LYS A 340 -15.40 10.71 -25.55
N SER A 341 -14.24 11.21 -25.16
CA SER A 341 -14.12 12.31 -24.21
C SER A 341 -14.50 13.65 -24.83
N LYS A 342 -14.71 14.65 -23.97
CA LYS A 342 -14.97 16.04 -24.34
C LYS A 342 -13.77 16.77 -24.98
N SER A 343 -12.60 16.12 -25.14
CA SER A 343 -11.31 16.80 -25.40
C SER A 343 -10.55 16.36 -26.65
N GLU A 344 -11.11 15.52 -27.53
CA GLU A 344 -10.46 15.15 -28.81
C GLU A 344 -10.57 16.28 -29.86
N GLY A 345 -10.10 17.49 -29.51
CA GLY A 345 -10.38 18.72 -30.25
C GLY A 345 -9.23 19.73 -30.38
N SER A 346 -8.04 19.49 -29.81
CA SER A 346 -6.88 20.34 -30.05
C SER A 346 -5.51 19.71 -29.73
N GLN A 347 -4.66 19.73 -30.75
CA GLN A 347 -3.17 19.72 -30.73
C GLN A 347 -2.42 18.57 -30.03
N GLN A 348 -1.58 17.90 -30.83
CA GLN A 348 -0.55 16.98 -30.36
C GLN A 348 0.51 17.72 -29.54
N LYS A 349 0.97 17.11 -28.45
CA LYS A 349 2.23 17.46 -27.78
C LYS A 349 3.07 16.19 -27.67
N ALA A 350 4.38 16.30 -27.92
CA ALA A 350 5.28 15.14 -27.98
C ALA A 350 5.24 14.35 -26.66
N ARG A 351 5.21 13.01 -26.76
CA ARG A 351 5.28 12.12 -25.60
C ARG A 351 6.74 11.99 -25.18
N SER A 352 7.17 12.70 -24.14
CA SER A 352 8.46 12.41 -23.52
C SER A 352 8.45 10.98 -22.96
N LYS A 353 9.58 10.29 -23.15
CA LYS A 353 9.77 8.90 -22.69
C LYS A 353 10.34 8.96 -21.27
N PHE A 354 10.00 7.99 -20.42
CA PHE A 354 10.56 7.89 -19.08
C PHE A 354 11.30 6.56 -18.93
N CYS A 355 12.40 6.56 -18.17
CA CYS A 355 13.17 5.34 -17.94
C CYS A 355 12.39 4.38 -17.04
N MET A 356 12.00 3.22 -17.59
CA MET A 356 11.24 2.20 -16.87
C MET A 356 11.95 1.65 -15.62
N ASN A 357 13.25 1.89 -15.46
CA ASN A 357 14.06 1.45 -14.31
C ASN A 357 14.20 2.50 -13.19
N CYS A 358 13.97 3.79 -13.46
CA CYS A 358 14.19 4.85 -12.45
C CYS A 358 13.28 6.09 -12.54
N GLY A 359 12.32 6.11 -13.48
CA GLY A 359 11.37 7.21 -13.67
C GLY A 359 11.95 8.50 -14.26
N THR A 360 13.26 8.60 -14.51
CA THR A 360 13.88 9.80 -15.10
C THR A 360 13.44 10.00 -16.54
N GLU A 361 13.11 11.24 -16.91
CA GLU A 361 12.78 11.62 -18.28
C GLU A 361 13.96 11.39 -19.24
N LEU A 362 13.67 10.80 -20.39
CA LEU A 362 14.63 10.44 -21.43
C LEU A 362 14.49 11.38 -22.62
N ARG A 363 15.64 11.81 -23.17
CA ARG A 363 15.67 12.43 -24.50
C ARG A 363 15.21 11.42 -25.54
N GLU A 364 14.59 11.89 -26.62
CA GLU A 364 13.88 11.03 -27.58
C GLU A 364 14.77 9.97 -28.26
N ASP A 365 16.08 10.29 -28.34
CA ASP A 365 17.20 9.55 -28.92
C ASP A 365 18.03 8.73 -27.90
N ALA A 366 17.75 8.84 -26.60
CA ALA A 366 18.59 8.26 -25.56
C ALA A 366 18.59 6.72 -25.60
N GLN A 367 19.72 6.12 -26.00
CA GLN A 367 19.91 4.66 -26.00
C GLN A 367 20.16 4.08 -24.59
N PHE A 368 20.59 4.91 -23.64
CA PHE A 368 20.84 4.56 -22.25
C PHE A 368 20.36 5.70 -21.34
N CYS A 369 19.88 5.38 -20.15
CA CYS A 369 19.47 6.40 -19.17
C CYS A 369 20.72 7.06 -18.55
N GLY A 370 20.85 8.38 -18.72
CA GLY A 370 21.95 9.15 -18.14
C GLY A 370 21.96 9.24 -16.60
N ASN A 371 20.94 8.72 -15.91
CA ASN A 371 20.85 8.70 -14.44
C ASN A 371 21.19 7.31 -13.86
N CYS A 372 20.62 6.22 -14.41
CA CYS A 372 20.79 4.86 -13.87
C CYS A 372 21.57 3.89 -14.78
N GLY A 373 22.08 4.34 -15.92
CA GLY A 373 22.83 3.51 -16.88
C GLY A 373 22.00 2.47 -17.66
N ALA A 374 20.75 2.21 -17.27
CA ALA A 374 19.91 1.19 -17.91
C ALA A 374 19.69 1.47 -19.41
N LYS A 375 19.84 0.43 -20.24
CA LYS A 375 19.62 0.52 -21.69
C LYS A 375 18.14 0.75 -21.99
N VAL A 376 17.85 1.72 -22.83
CA VAL A 376 16.49 2.06 -23.26
C VAL A 376 16.07 1.09 -24.36
N LYS A 377 15.02 0.31 -24.10
CA LYS A 377 14.36 -0.48 -25.15
C LYS A 377 13.57 0.48 -26.03
N ILE A 378 13.98 0.61 -27.30
CA ILE A 378 13.21 1.29 -28.32
C ILE A 378 12.44 0.20 -29.07
N ASP A 379 11.20 -0.04 -28.65
CA ASP A 379 10.31 -0.90 -29.41
C ASP A 379 9.97 -0.17 -30.72
N ALA A 380 10.34 -0.78 -31.84
CA ALA A 380 10.18 -0.20 -33.16
C ALA A 380 8.71 -0.25 -33.58
N LEU A 381 8.10 0.93 -33.73
CA LEU A 381 6.78 1.05 -34.35
C LEU A 381 6.88 0.64 -35.83
N ILE A 382 6.36 -0.55 -36.12
CA ILE A 382 5.95 -0.97 -37.46
C ILE A 382 4.67 -0.14 -37.80
N PRO A 383 4.54 0.41 -39.02
CA PRO A 383 3.71 1.59 -39.29
C PRO A 383 2.19 1.35 -39.26
#